data_AF-A0A2W6P1H1-F1
#
_entry.id   AF-A0A2W6P1H1-F1
#
_cell.length_a   1.000
_cell.length_b   1.000
_cell.length_c   1.000
_cell.angle_alpha   90.00
_cell.angle_beta   90.00
_cell.angle_gamma   90.00
#
_symmetry.space_group_name_H-M   'P 1'
#
loop_
_entity.id
_entity.type
_entity.pdbx_description
1 polymer ?
#
loop_
_entity_poly.entity_id
_entity_poly.type
_entity_poly.pdbx_seq_one_letter_code
_entity_poly.pdbx_strand_id
1 'polypeptide(L)'
;VINATEKGSDLALSGTSDQPAGTAITVTLNGQNYSATTDASGNWSVGVPAADVTALGSGAQTITASVSDRAGNSDDASRTVTVSLSAPVISI
;
A
#
# COMPACT_ATOMS: atom_id res chain seq x y z
N VAL A 1 10.05 3.40 -4.51
CA VAL A 1 9.74 4.38 -5.57
C VAL A 1 8.73 3.72 -6.48
N ILE A 2 7.58 4.35 -6.73
CA ILE A 2 6.58 3.85 -7.71
C ILE A 2 6.95 4.48 -9.06
N ASN A 3 7.23 3.66 -10.07
CA ASN A 3 7.65 4.08 -11.40
C ASN A 3 6.47 4.20 -12.39
N ALA A 4 6.72 4.75 -13.58
CA ALA A 4 5.66 4.98 -14.59
C ALA A 4 4.97 3.70 -15.11
N THR A 5 5.60 2.53 -14.97
CA THR A 5 5.00 1.23 -15.34
C THR A 5 4.03 0.76 -14.27
N GLU A 6 4.41 0.93 -13.00
CA GLU A 6 3.56 0.67 -11.83
C GLU A 6 2.38 1.64 -11.76
N LYS A 7 2.48 2.85 -12.35
CA LYS A 7 1.36 3.81 -12.37
C LYS A 7 0.19 3.39 -13.27
N GLY A 8 0.43 2.53 -14.27
CA GLY A 8 -0.59 2.03 -15.20
C GLY A 8 -1.08 0.62 -14.88
N SER A 9 -0.60 0.03 -13.79
CA SER A 9 -0.92 -1.33 -13.36
C SER A 9 -1.35 -1.33 -11.91
N ASP A 10 -1.97 -2.43 -11.46
CA ASP A 10 -2.31 -2.58 -10.06
C ASP A 10 -1.04 -2.58 -9.20
N LEU A 11 -1.04 -1.77 -8.14
CA LEU A 11 0.06 -1.69 -7.20
C LEU A 11 -0.20 -2.66 -6.04
N ALA A 12 0.64 -3.68 -5.91
CA ALA A 12 0.62 -4.56 -4.75
C ALA A 12 1.40 -3.94 -3.58
N LEU A 13 0.70 -3.58 -2.51
CA LEU A 13 1.30 -3.22 -1.23
C LEU A 13 1.43 -4.46 -0.37
N SER A 14 2.53 -4.57 0.36
CA SER A 14 2.77 -5.68 1.28
C SER A 14 3.55 -5.25 2.50
N GLY A 15 3.42 -6.01 3.58
CA GLY A 15 4.12 -5.80 4.83
C GLY A 15 3.95 -7.00 5.76
N THR A 16 4.44 -6.83 6.98
CA THR A 16 4.33 -7.82 8.05
C THR A 16 3.65 -7.19 9.27
N SER A 17 2.98 -8.01 10.06
CA SER A 17 2.40 -7.67 11.35
C SER A 17 2.60 -8.85 12.30
N ASP A 18 2.70 -8.56 13.59
CA ASP A 18 2.76 -9.54 14.67
C ASP A 18 1.38 -10.09 15.07
N GLN A 19 0.32 -9.62 14.42
CA GLN A 19 -1.05 -10.05 14.71
C GLN A 19 -1.38 -11.43 14.13
N PRO A 20 -2.33 -12.18 14.74
CA PRO A 20 -2.77 -13.48 14.25
C PRO A 20 -3.29 -13.45 12.81
N ALA A 21 -3.27 -14.60 12.15
CA ALA A 21 -3.87 -14.76 10.82
C ALA A 21 -5.36 -14.38 10.80
N GLY A 22 -5.78 -13.69 9.74
CA GLY A 22 -7.15 -13.21 9.58
C GLY A 22 -7.42 -11.90 10.32
N THR A 23 -6.42 -11.25 10.91
CA THR A 23 -6.57 -9.89 11.47
C THR A 23 -6.70 -8.88 10.33
N ALA A 24 -7.66 -7.97 10.44
CA ALA A 24 -7.89 -6.94 9.44
C ALA A 24 -6.82 -5.84 9.51
N ILE A 25 -6.20 -5.56 8.37
CA ILE A 25 -5.28 -4.46 8.16
C ILE A 25 -5.97 -3.44 7.25
N THR A 26 -5.98 -2.17 7.67
CA THR A 26 -6.47 -1.07 6.85
C THR A 26 -5.28 -0.28 6.34
N VAL A 27 -5.08 -0.25 5.03
CA VAL A 27 -4.03 0.52 4.38
C VAL A 27 -4.65 1.76 3.78
N THR A 28 -4.21 2.93 4.19
CA THR A 28 -4.63 4.22 3.65
C THR A 28 -3.56 4.75 2.69
N LEU A 29 -3.97 5.07 1.46
CA LEU A 29 -3.14 5.69 0.44
C LEU A 29 -3.96 6.79 -0.24
N ASN A 30 -3.44 8.02 -0.27
CA ASN A 30 -4.10 9.18 -0.88
C ASN A 30 -5.53 9.43 -0.35
N GLY A 31 -5.77 9.14 0.93
CA GLY A 31 -7.09 9.24 1.57
C GLY A 31 -8.05 8.08 1.28
N GLN A 32 -7.67 7.13 0.43
CA GLN A 32 -8.44 5.92 0.14
C GLN A 32 -8.00 4.77 1.03
N ASN A 33 -8.96 3.96 1.49
CA ASN A 33 -8.72 2.83 2.38
C ASN A 33 -8.82 1.50 1.62
N TYR A 34 -7.84 0.64 1.84
CA TYR A 34 -7.76 -0.69 1.26
C TYR A 34 -7.62 -1.72 2.38
N SER A 35 -8.43 -2.76 2.33
CA SER A 35 -8.43 -3.80 3.37
C SER A 35 -7.55 -4.98 2.96
N ALA A 36 -6.67 -5.38 3.87
CA ALA A 36 -5.89 -6.60 3.82
C ALA A 36 -6.18 -7.47 5.04
N THR A 37 -5.71 -8.72 4.99
CA THR A 37 -5.65 -9.58 6.17
C THR A 37 -4.25 -10.15 6.32
N THR A 38 -3.83 -10.37 7.57
CA THR A 38 -2.61 -11.12 7.87
C THR A 38 -2.78 -12.61 7.55
N ASP A 39 -1.73 -13.21 7.00
CA ASP A 39 -1.61 -14.65 6.80
C ASP A 39 -1.10 -15.37 8.07
N ALA A 40 -0.94 -16.70 7.99
CA ALA A 40 -0.44 -17.53 9.09
C ALA A 40 1.00 -17.20 9.54
N SER A 41 1.75 -16.46 8.72
CA SER A 41 3.11 -16.00 9.00
C SER A 41 3.16 -14.52 9.37
N GLY A 42 2.02 -13.85 9.49
CA GLY A 42 1.92 -12.42 9.78
C GLY A 42 2.15 -11.51 8.56
N ASN A 43 2.29 -12.04 7.35
CA ASN A 43 2.39 -11.20 6.14
C ASN A 43 1.01 -10.74 5.72
N TRP A 44 0.93 -9.56 5.13
CA TRP A 44 -0.28 -9.06 4.50
C TRP A 44 0.04 -8.47 3.13
N SER A 45 -0.94 -8.51 2.23
CA SER A 45 -0.86 -7.82 0.95
C SER A 45 -2.22 -7.28 0.54
N VAL A 46 -2.20 -6.11 -0.09
CA VAL A 46 -3.38 -5.48 -0.68
C VAL A 46 -3.07 -4.94 -2.07
N GLY A 47 -4.02 -5.13 -2.99
CA GLY A 47 -3.95 -4.56 -4.33
C GLY A 47 -4.60 -3.18 -4.35
N VAL A 48 -3.87 -2.19 -4.87
CA VAL A 48 -4.39 -0.87 -5.21
C VAL A 48 -4.64 -0.85 -6.71
N PRO A 49 -5.88 -0.67 -7.18
CA PRO A 49 -6.22 -0.66 -8.60
C PRO A 49 -5.44 0.40 -9.37
N ALA A 50 -5.08 0.10 -10.62
CA ALA A 50 -4.39 1.04 -11.51
C ALA A 50 -5.06 2.43 -11.59
N ALA A 51 -6.40 2.49 -11.55
CA ALA A 51 -7.15 3.76 -11.54
C ALA A 51 -6.76 4.64 -10.34
N ASP A 52 -6.65 4.05 -9.15
CA ASP A 52 -6.24 4.77 -7.94
C ASP A 52 -4.75 5.13 -7.97
N VAL A 53 -3.91 4.26 -8.54
CA VAL A 53 -2.48 4.55 -8.74
C VAL A 53 -2.28 5.70 -9.74
N THR A 54 -3.07 5.76 -10.82
CA THR A 54 -3.03 6.88 -11.78
C THR A 54 -3.48 8.20 -11.15
N ALA A 55 -4.44 8.14 -10.22
CA ALA A 55 -4.92 9.29 -9.46
C ALA A 55 -3.87 9.84 -8.46
N LEU A 56 -2.79 9.09 -8.17
CA LEU A 56 -1.68 9.59 -7.36
C LEU A 56 -0.97 10.73 -8.10
N GLY A 57 -0.83 11.87 -7.42
CA GLY A 57 0.02 12.97 -7.86
C GLY A 57 1.50 12.56 -7.91
N SER A 58 2.29 13.20 -8.78
CA SER A 58 3.75 13.11 -8.74
C SER A 58 4.28 13.66 -7.42
N GLY A 59 5.13 12.92 -6.71
CA GLY A 59 5.72 13.36 -5.45
C GLY A 59 5.70 12.30 -4.35
N ALA A 60 5.93 12.74 -3.12
CA ALA A 60 5.87 11.88 -1.95
C ALA A 60 4.42 11.50 -1.63
N GLN A 61 4.16 10.21 -1.51
CA GLN A 61 2.90 9.64 -1.03
C GLN A 61 3.14 8.98 0.32
N THR A 62 2.27 9.27 1.29
CA THR A 62 2.30 8.61 2.59
C THR A 62 1.34 7.43 2.56
N ILE A 63 1.87 6.25 2.84
CA ILE A 63 1.07 5.04 3.06
C ILE A 63 1.01 4.81 4.56
N THR A 64 -0.19 4.65 5.10
CA THR A 64 -0.41 4.31 6.51
C THR A 64 -1.10 2.96 6.56
N ALA A 65 -0.47 1.97 7.19
CA ALA A 65 -1.11 0.70 7.51
C ALA A 65 -1.49 0.72 8.99
N SER A 66 -2.77 0.49 9.28
CA SER A 66 -3.31 0.40 10.63
C SER A 66 -3.87 -0.98 10.84
N VAL A 67 -3.48 -1.62 11.94
CA VAL A 67 -4.08 -2.87 12.38
C VAL A 67 -5.08 -2.57 13.48
N SER A 68 -6.18 -3.30 13.50
CA SER A 68 -7.14 -3.26 14.58
C SER A 68 -7.45 -4.69 14.99
N ASP A 69 -7.05 -5.06 16.19
CA ASP A 69 -7.35 -6.38 16.72
C ASP A 69 -8.80 -6.46 17.23
N ARG A 70 -9.29 -7.67 17.48
CA ARG A 70 -10.64 -7.89 18.01
C ARG A 70 -10.77 -7.46 19.48
N ALA A 71 -9.65 -7.25 20.18
CA ALA A 71 -9.61 -6.79 21.56
C ALA A 71 -9.69 -5.25 21.69
N GLY A 72 -9.60 -4.51 20.57
CA GLY A 72 -9.68 -3.06 20.51
C GLY A 72 -8.32 -2.35 20.56
N ASN A 73 -7.20 -3.08 20.45
CA ASN A 73 -5.89 -2.46 20.29
C ASN A 73 -5.68 -2.07 18.82
N SER A 74 -5.15 -0.86 18.62
CA SER A 74 -4.74 -0.38 17.31
C SER A 74 -3.25 -0.06 17.33
N ASP A 75 -2.51 -0.66 16.41
CA ASP A 75 -1.15 -0.26 16.09
C ASP A 75 -1.13 0.28 14.66
N ASP A 76 -0.29 1.27 14.43
CA ASP A 76 -0.11 1.88 13.11
C ASP A 76 1.36 1.90 12.71
N ALA A 77 1.60 1.65 11.42
CA ALA A 77 2.89 1.76 10.78
C ALA A 77 2.72 2.61 9.52
N SER A 78 3.45 3.71 9.44
CA SER A 78 3.46 4.58 8.26
C SER A 78 4.78 4.48 7.51
N ARG A 79 4.70 4.58 6.18
CA ARG A 79 5.86 4.57 5.29
C ARG A 79 5.63 5.53 4.14
N THR A 80 6.59 6.42 3.94
CA THR A 80 6.56 7.35 2.80
C THR A 80 7.19 6.69 1.58
N VAL A 81 6.49 6.73 0.46
CA VAL A 81 6.99 6.30 -0.84
C VAL A 81 6.98 7.47 -1.82
N THR A 82 8.06 7.64 -2.58
CA THR A 82 8.06 8.63 -3.67
C THR A 82 7.51 8.00 -4.94
N VAL A 83 6.47 8.61 -5.51
CA VAL A 83 5.96 8.32 -6.86
C VAL A 83 6.80 9.12 -7.85
N SER A 84 7.61 8.42 -8.64
CA SER A 84 8.43 9.01 -9.69
C SER A 84 7.86 8.65 -11.05
N LEU A 85 7.26 9.65 -11.71
CA LEU A 85 6.69 9.54 -13.05
C LEU A 85 7.72 9.56 -14.18
N SER A 86 8.99 9.23 -13.90
CA SER A 86 9.97 9.15 -14.97
C SER A 86 9.60 7.96 -15.85
N ALA A 87 8.97 8.24 -16.99
CA ALA A 87 8.86 7.27 -18.07
C ALA A 87 10.30 6.83 -18.43
N PRO A 88 10.55 5.53 -18.68
CA PRO A 88 11.79 5.14 -19.33
C PRO A 88 11.83 5.85 -20.68
N VAL A 89 12.82 6.72 -20.87
CA VAL A 89 13.11 7.28 -22.19
C VAL A 89 13.70 6.14 -22.99
N ILE A 90 12.92 5.55 -23.91
CA ILE A 90 13.49 4.67 -24.93
C ILE A 90 14.16 5.60 -25.94
N SER A 91 15.48 5.70 -25.87
CA SER A 91 16.27 6.29 -26.95
C SER A 91 16.40 5.26 -28.08
N ILE A 92 15.97 5.64 -29.29
CA ILE A 92 16.19 4.91 -30.54
C ILE A 92 17.65 5.02 -30.98
#